data_AF-A0AAU1V9J0-F1
#
_entry.id   AF-A0AAU1V9J0-F1
#
_cell.length_a   1.000
_cell.length_b   1.000
_cell.length_c   1.000
_cell.angle_alpha   90.00
_cell.angle_beta   90.00
_cell.angle_gamma   90.00
#
_symmetry.space_group_name_H-M   'P 1'
#
loop_
_entity.id
_entity.type
_entity.pdbx_description
1 polymer ?
#
loop_
_entity_poly.entity_id
_entity_poly.type
_entity_poly.pdbx_seq_one_letter_code
_entity_poly.pdbx_strand_id
1 'polypeptide(L)'
;MECGWITTEVGRQPWIVYQNMRVSEAVTDTRAASLWAMFGVVVLVHVLVLGAFLGVLVKMSRRWRLADEGALAGAEAEDLEGDTPYGPRPLATTGGRERDPGSDRGDE
;
A
#
# COMPACT_ATOMS: atom_id res chain seq x y z
N MET A 1 2.12 12.41 12.04
CA MET A 1 1.56 11.95 13.33
C MET A 1 2.58 12.13 14.45
N GLU A 2 3.86 11.77 14.21
CA GLU A 2 4.98 11.92 15.15
C GLU A 2 5.10 13.27 15.88
N CYS A 3 4.92 14.40 15.19
CA CYS A 3 5.09 15.71 15.80
C CYS A 3 4.13 15.98 16.98
N GLY A 4 2.91 15.44 16.92
CA GLY A 4 1.93 15.56 18.01
C GLY A 4 2.37 14.78 19.24
N TRP A 5 2.83 13.53 19.03
CA TRP A 5 3.34 12.67 20.09
C TRP A 5 4.58 13.26 20.76
N ILE A 6 5.52 13.77 19.95
CA ILE A 6 6.73 14.43 20.45
C ILE A 6 6.38 15.63 21.34
N THR A 7 5.41 16.46 20.91
CA THR A 7 5.03 17.66 21.68
C THR A 7 4.44 17.27 23.04
N THR A 8 3.61 16.23 23.11
CA THR A 8 3.02 15.77 24.37
C THR A 8 4.01 15.01 25.27
N GLU A 9 4.91 14.23 24.68
CA GLU A 9 5.83 13.37 25.43
C GLU A 9 7.09 14.11 25.90
N VAL A 10 7.62 15.01 25.08
CA VAL A 10 8.77 15.85 25.43
C VAL A 10 8.31 17.07 26.23
N GLY A 11 7.11 17.59 25.99
CA GLY A 11 6.57 18.76 26.70
C GLY A 11 6.37 18.56 28.21
N ARG A 12 6.29 17.31 28.69
CA ARG A 12 6.19 16.97 30.13
C ARG A 12 7.54 16.77 30.82
N GLN A 13 8.66 16.79 30.08
CA GLN A 13 10.00 16.79 30.69
C GLN A 13 10.15 18.05 31.57
N PRO A 14 10.75 17.99 32.78
CA PRO A 14 11.60 16.92 33.31
C PRO A 14 10.89 15.90 34.21
N TRP A 15 9.56 15.91 34.29
CA TRP A 15 8.80 15.12 35.26
C TRP A 15 8.23 13.83 34.65
N ILE A 16 8.44 12.70 35.32
CA ILE A 16 7.69 11.46 35.04
C ILE A 16 6.33 11.57 35.71
N VAL A 17 6.33 11.85 37.02
CA VAL A 17 5.12 12.15 37.79
C VAL A 17 5.32 13.51 38.45
N TYR A 18 4.41 14.44 38.17
CA TYR A 18 4.54 15.83 38.62
C TYR A 18 4.73 15.90 40.15
N GLN A 19 5.76 16.64 40.59
CA GLN A 19 6.16 16.82 42.00
C GLN A 19 6.54 15.54 42.76
N ASN A 20 6.54 14.37 42.11
CA ASN A 20 6.80 13.09 42.77
C ASN A 20 8.06 12.38 42.25
N MET A 21 8.34 12.43 40.94
CA MET A 21 9.52 11.77 40.38
C MET A 21 10.02 12.46 39.10
N ARG A 22 11.31 12.75 39.05
CA ARG A 22 12.00 13.30 37.87
C ARG A 22 12.58 12.21 36.99
N VAL A 23 12.76 12.52 35.72
CA VAL A 23 13.37 11.61 34.73
C VAL A 23 14.79 11.21 35.13
N SER A 24 15.56 12.13 35.71
CA SER A 24 16.93 11.86 36.18
C SER A 24 17.03 10.86 37.33
N GLU A 25 15.98 10.74 38.14
CA GLU A 25 15.95 9.83 39.30
C GLU A 25 15.60 8.40 38.89
N ALA A 26 15.01 8.23 37.71
CA ALA A 26 14.59 6.92 37.18
C ALA A 26 15.67 6.23 36.32
N VAL A 27 16.84 6.85 36.14
CA VAL A 27 17.93 6.26 35.35
C VAL A 27 18.64 5.20 36.18
N THR A 28 18.50 3.92 35.80
CA THR A 28 19.21 2.81 36.43
C THR A 28 20.70 2.86 36.08
N ASP A 29 21.55 2.66 37.08
CA ASP A 29 22.99 2.55 36.89
C ASP A 29 23.33 1.23 36.18
N THR A 30 23.50 1.31 34.86
CA THR A 30 23.90 0.19 34.00
C THR A 30 25.16 0.59 33.24
N ARG A 31 26.10 -0.36 33.10
CA ARG A 31 27.31 -0.16 32.29
C ARG A 31 26.92 0.36 30.91
N ALA A 32 27.43 1.54 30.56
CA ALA A 32 27.16 2.20 29.27
C ALA A 32 27.38 1.27 28.07
N ALA A 33 28.41 0.41 28.13
CA ALA A 33 28.68 -0.58 27.09
C ALA A 33 27.52 -1.57 26.86
N SER A 34 26.83 -2.00 27.92
CA SER A 34 25.68 -2.91 27.82
C SER A 34 24.46 -2.22 27.21
N LEU A 35 24.22 -0.95 27.57
CA LEU A 35 23.13 -0.13 27.00
C LEU A 35 23.31 0.03 25.49
N TRP A 36 24.51 0.42 25.05
CA TRP A 36 24.81 0.57 23.63
C TRP A 36 24.73 -0.76 22.87
N ALA A 37 25.18 -1.86 23.48
CA ALA A 37 25.05 -3.18 22.88
C ALA A 37 23.58 -3.57 22.66
N MET A 38 22.73 -3.46 23.68
CA MET A 38 21.30 -3.78 23.57
C MET A 38 20.58 -2.84 22.61
N PHE A 39 20.87 -1.54 22.65
CA PHE A 39 20.33 -0.58 21.69
C PHE A 39 20.69 -0.96 20.26
N GLY A 40 21.97 -1.31 20.01
CA GLY A 40 22.43 -1.77 18.69
C GLY A 40 21.70 -3.02 18.22
N VAL A 41 21.49 -4.01 19.10
CA VAL A 41 20.74 -5.24 18.77
C VAL A 41 19.28 -4.89 18.42
N VAL A 42 18.61 -4.07 19.22
CA VAL A 42 17.22 -3.67 18.96
C VAL A 42 17.11 -2.95 17.61
N VAL A 43 17.98 -1.98 17.34
CA VAL A 43 18.00 -1.24 16.07
C VAL A 43 18.25 -2.19 14.90
N LEU A 44 19.23 -3.08 15.01
CA LEU A 44 19.56 -4.06 13.97
C LEU A 44 18.35 -4.94 13.63
N VAL A 45 17.69 -5.50 14.65
CA VAL A 45 16.50 -6.33 14.47
C VAL A 45 15.39 -5.56 13.76
N HIS A 46 15.11 -4.32 14.19
CA HIS A 46 14.06 -3.50 13.56
C HIS A 46 14.39 -3.16 12.11
N VAL A 47 15.65 -2.85 11.78
CA VAL A 47 16.08 -2.60 10.40
C VAL A 47 15.92 -3.85 9.53
N LEU A 48 16.28 -5.03 10.04
CA LEU A 48 16.12 -6.29 9.31
C LEU A 48 14.65 -6.62 9.07
N VAL A 49 13.80 -6.48 10.10
CA VAL A 49 12.36 -6.73 9.99
C VAL A 49 11.71 -5.73 9.02
N LEU A 50 12.01 -4.45 9.17
CA LEU A 50 11.49 -3.40 8.27
C LEU A 50 11.96 -3.65 6.83
N GLY A 51 13.23 -3.99 6.62
CA GLY A 51 13.78 -4.32 5.31
C GLY A 51 13.13 -5.55 4.67
N ALA A 52 12.92 -6.62 5.45
CA ALA A 52 12.21 -7.81 4.98
C ALA A 52 10.75 -7.49 4.62
N PHE A 53 10.05 -6.77 5.49
CA PHE A 53 8.67 -6.33 5.26
C PHE A 53 8.54 -5.51 3.98
N LEU A 54 9.40 -4.49 3.82
CA LEU A 54 9.41 -3.65 2.63
C LEU A 54 9.80 -4.44 1.38
N GLY A 55 10.77 -5.35 1.49
CA GLY A 55 11.17 -6.25 0.41
C GLY A 55 10.04 -7.17 -0.06
N VAL A 56 9.26 -7.73 0.87
CA VAL A 56 8.08 -8.55 0.56
C VAL A 56 7.02 -7.70 -0.14
N LEU A 57 6.71 -6.51 0.38
CA LEU A 57 5.74 -5.60 -0.22
C LEU A 57 6.13 -5.22 -1.65
N VAL A 58 7.38 -4.83 -1.87
CA VAL A 58 7.87 -4.47 -3.21
C VAL A 58 7.85 -5.69 -4.13
N LYS A 59 8.27 -6.87 -3.65
CA LYS A 59 8.24 -8.10 -4.44
C LYS A 59 6.81 -8.47 -4.85
N MET A 60 5.85 -8.38 -3.94
CA MET A 60 4.44 -8.63 -4.23
C MET A 60 3.90 -7.61 -5.22
N SER A 61 4.12 -6.31 -4.97
CA SER A 61 3.71 -5.23 -5.87
C SER A 61 4.26 -5.41 -7.28
N ARG A 62 5.55 -5.73 -7.44
CA ARG A 62 6.16 -5.98 -8.75
C ARG A 62 5.57 -7.20 -9.44
N ARG A 63 5.31 -8.27 -8.70
CA ARG A 63 4.72 -9.49 -9.25
C ARG A 63 3.28 -9.26 -9.71
N TRP A 64 2.51 -8.44 -8.99
CA TRP A 64 1.15 -8.07 -9.37
C TRP A 64 1.15 -7.18 -10.61
N ARG A 65 2.06 -6.19 -10.71
CA ARG A 65 2.21 -5.39 -11.94
C ARG A 65 2.54 -6.25 -13.17
N LEU A 66 3.43 -7.23 -13.04
CA LEU A 66 3.77 -8.12 -14.15
C LEU A 66 2.61 -9.06 -14.53
N ALA A 67 1.82 -9.50 -13.55
CA ALA A 67 0.61 -10.30 -13.80
C ALA A 67 -0.48 -9.45 -14.49
N ASP A 68 -0.67 -8.20 -14.07
CA ASP A 68 -1.58 -7.25 -14.71
C ASP A 68 -1.12 -6.92 -16.14
N GLU A 69 0.18 -6.67 -16.37
CA GLU A 69 0.72 -6.41 -17.71
C GLU A 69 0.54 -7.63 -18.64
N GLY A 70 0.72 -8.86 -18.14
CA GLY A 70 0.45 -10.09 -18.88
C GLY A 70 -1.04 -10.35 -19.12
N ALA A 71 -1.90 -10.01 -18.15
CA ALA A 71 -3.34 -10.08 -18.29
C ALA A 71 -3.88 -9.04 -19.28
N LEU A 72 -3.32 -7.82 -19.28
CA LEU A 72 -3.64 -6.77 -20.25
C LEU A 72 -3.14 -7.13 -21.66
N ALA A 73 -1.93 -7.68 -21.79
CA ALA A 73 -1.43 -8.17 -23.09
C ALA A 73 -2.22 -9.38 -23.61
N GLY A 74 -2.73 -10.22 -22.72
CA GLY A 74 -3.69 -11.28 -23.05
C GLY A 74 -5.07 -10.74 -23.41
N ALA A 75 -5.54 -9.70 -22.72
CA ALA A 75 -6.80 -9.02 -23.01
C ALA A 75 -6.76 -8.24 -24.34
N GLU A 76 -5.65 -7.58 -24.68
CA GLU A 76 -5.44 -6.93 -25.99
C GLU A 76 -5.32 -7.96 -27.12
N ALA A 77 -4.86 -9.18 -26.82
CA ALA A 77 -4.91 -10.32 -27.75
C ALA A 77 -6.31 -10.96 -27.83
N GLU A 78 -7.11 -10.83 -26.77
CA GLU A 78 -8.53 -11.19 -26.68
C GLU A 78 -9.50 -10.01 -26.96
N ASP A 79 -9.04 -8.91 -27.57
CA ASP A 79 -9.91 -7.85 -28.13
C ASP A 79 -10.64 -8.32 -29.42
N LEU A 80 -10.95 -9.62 -29.47
CA LEU A 80 -12.06 -10.21 -30.20
C LEU A 80 -13.37 -10.20 -29.37
N GLU A 81 -13.32 -9.92 -28.07
CA GLU A 81 -14.43 -10.16 -27.13
C GLU A 81 -15.02 -8.86 -26.56
N GLY A 82 -15.74 -8.10 -27.41
CA GLY A 82 -16.49 -6.91 -27.02
C GLY A 82 -17.72 -7.14 -26.12
N ASP A 83 -17.68 -8.06 -25.15
CA ASP A 83 -18.87 -8.45 -24.37
C ASP A 83 -18.59 -8.75 -22.88
N THR A 84 -17.77 -7.93 -22.21
CA THR A 84 -17.63 -8.01 -20.74
C THR A 84 -18.28 -6.80 -20.03
N PRO A 85 -19.30 -7.01 -19.17
CA PRO A 85 -20.07 -5.94 -18.52
C PRO A 85 -19.30 -4.95 -17.61
N TYR A 86 -18.00 -5.14 -17.39
CA TYR A 86 -17.18 -4.27 -16.54
C TYR A 86 -15.89 -3.77 -17.21
N GLY A 87 -15.75 -3.94 -18.53
CA GLY A 87 -14.62 -3.39 -19.29
C GLY A 87 -14.59 -1.84 -19.27
N PRO A 88 -13.39 -1.23 -19.43
CA PRO A 88 -13.28 0.22 -19.55
C PRO A 88 -14.18 0.72 -20.70
N ARG A 89 -14.98 1.78 -20.46
CA ARG A 89 -15.96 2.26 -21.45
C ARG A 89 -15.25 2.63 -22.77
N PRO A 90 -15.68 2.11 -23.93
CA PRO A 90 -15.12 2.51 -25.20
C PRO A 90 -15.28 4.02 -25.39
N LEU A 91 -14.18 4.68 -25.76
CA LEU A 91 -14.21 6.09 -26.13
C LEU A 91 -15.10 6.24 -27.38
N ALA A 92 -16.19 6.99 -27.23
CA ALA A 92 -17.23 7.12 -28.24
C ALA A 92 -16.66 7.57 -29.59
N THR A 93 -16.70 6.68 -30.58
CA THR A 93 -16.58 7.06 -31.99
C THR A 93 -17.96 6.96 -32.62
N THR A 94 -18.53 8.13 -32.88
CA THR A 94 -19.80 8.36 -33.56
C THR A 94 -19.78 7.74 -34.97
N GLY A 95 -20.67 6.80 -35.26
CA GLY A 95 -20.81 6.24 -36.61
C GLY A 95 -21.97 5.25 -36.70
N GLY A 96 -23.18 5.78 -36.91
CA GLY A 96 -24.42 5.01 -36.83
C GLY A 96 -24.67 4.05 -38.00
N ARG A 97 -25.53 3.05 -37.74
CA ARG A 97 -26.45 2.53 -38.75
C ARG A 97 -27.68 1.89 -38.09
N GLU A 98 -28.76 2.62 -38.17
CA GLU A 98 -30.15 2.25 -37.90
C GLU A 98 -30.58 1.09 -38.82
N ARG A 99 -31.19 0.03 -38.26
CA ARG A 99 -31.86 -1.04 -39.03
C ARG A 99 -33.36 -0.93 -38.86
N ASP A 100 -34.04 -0.82 -39.99
CA ASP A 100 -35.49 -0.80 -40.19
C ASP A 100 -36.05 -2.25 -40.29
N PRO A 101 -37.17 -2.60 -39.64
CA PRO A 101 -37.82 -3.90 -39.82
C PRO A 101 -39.11 -3.79 -40.64
N GLY A 102 -39.17 -4.48 -41.78
CA GLY A 102 -40.45 -4.86 -42.37
C GLY A 102 -40.44 -5.05 -43.89
N SER A 103 -40.73 -6.27 -44.35
CA SER A 103 -41.90 -6.53 -45.21
C SER A 103 -41.92 -8.00 -45.65
N ASP A 104 -42.89 -8.74 -45.13
CA ASP A 104 -43.76 -9.70 -45.80
C ASP A 104 -43.53 -9.95 -47.32
N ARG A 105 -43.33 -11.23 -47.70
CA ARG A 105 -43.79 -11.78 -48.99
C ARG A 105 -43.62 -13.30 -49.10
N GLY A 106 -44.74 -14.00 -49.37
CA GLY A 106 -44.86 -15.26 -50.13
C GLY A 106 -44.24 -16.49 -49.47
N ASP A 107 -44.73 -17.72 -49.61
CA ASP A 107 -45.05 -18.39 -50.86
C ASP A 107 -46.01 -19.57 -50.61
N GLU A 108 -46.98 -19.69 -51.53
CA GLU A 108 -47.68 -20.90 -52.03
C GLU A 108 -48.63 -21.72 -51.12
#